data_AF-A0A1C3N4Z8-F1
#
_entry.id   AF-A0A1C3N4Z8-F1
#
_cell.length_a   1.000
_cell.length_b   1.000
_cell.length_c   1.000
_cell.angle_alpha   90.00
_cell.angle_beta   90.00
_cell.angle_gamma   90.00
#
_symmetry.space_group_name_H-M   'P 1'
#
loop_
_entity.id
_entity.type
_entity.pdbx_description
1 polymer ?
#
loop_
_entity_poly.entity_id
_entity_poly.type
_entity_poly.pdbx_seq_one_letter_code
_entity_poly.pdbx_strand_id
1 'polypeptide(L)'
;MATIPWLVDVLRGAGVQVVVEGDWLNRMRPGDFNPIGVLWHHTASTSSATNPHPALNICINGRPDLAGPLCQALVDYHGVFHVISAGRCNHAGASGGSGPIPAGDGNTLMIGWEIDYNGVSQEMTAAQYNASIAATAAVLTRLGRDASHARGHRETSTTGKIDPSFIDLNVMRADVAARMAGGGTAWSSVVDNTTAGRFTAGTSWGVSSYSGQRYGADYRYADPVAASDPAWYRFNVPAAGNYRVDAWWPANSGYNGATPYIVATSSGNRTVYVDQRANGGQWRTLGTFALPAGDADRVAVSRWSSAAGLVIADAVRLTRV
;
A
#
# COMPACT_ATOMS: atom_id res chain seq x y z
N MET A 1 -27.38 20.07 -6.56
CA MET A 1 -26.45 18.92 -6.66
C MET A 1 -25.52 19.01 -5.47
N ALA A 2 -25.39 17.99 -4.63
CA ALA A 2 -24.45 18.07 -3.51
C ALA A 2 -23.02 18.06 -4.06
N THR A 3 -22.11 18.76 -3.39
CA THR A 3 -20.69 18.83 -3.71
C THR A 3 -19.87 18.64 -2.43
N ILE A 4 -18.58 18.40 -2.58
CA ILE A 4 -17.61 18.19 -1.49
C ILE A 4 -16.51 19.26 -1.51
N PRO A 5 -16.86 20.56 -1.40
CA PRO A 5 -15.85 21.64 -1.44
C PRO A 5 -14.83 21.53 -0.29
N TRP A 6 -15.18 20.79 0.77
CA TRP A 6 -14.30 20.48 1.91
C TRP A 6 -13.19 19.47 1.59
N LEU A 7 -13.18 18.82 0.43
CA LEU A 7 -12.27 17.70 0.14
C LEU A 7 -10.81 18.08 0.33
N VAL A 8 -10.37 19.19 -0.26
CA VAL A 8 -8.97 19.64 -0.19
C VAL A 8 -8.52 19.86 1.26
N ASP A 9 -9.34 20.49 2.09
CA ASP A 9 -9.02 20.76 3.49
C ASP A 9 -8.94 19.48 4.31
N VAL A 10 -9.85 18.52 4.07
CA VAL A 10 -9.83 17.21 4.72
C VAL A 10 -8.59 16.42 4.35
N LEU A 11 -8.19 16.41 3.07
CA LEU A 11 -6.98 15.73 2.63
C LEU A 11 -5.72 16.36 3.23
N ARG A 12 -5.59 17.69 3.15
CA ARG A 12 -4.44 18.41 3.73
C ARG A 12 -4.36 18.24 5.24
N GLY A 13 -5.50 18.30 5.95
CA GLY A 13 -5.57 18.06 7.39
C GLY A 13 -5.15 16.64 7.80
N ALA A 14 -5.26 15.67 6.88
CA ALA A 14 -4.77 14.31 7.07
C ALA A 14 -3.26 14.13 6.78
N GLY A 15 -2.58 15.20 6.36
CA GLY A 15 -1.17 15.19 5.97
C GLY A 15 -0.92 14.76 4.51
N VAL A 16 -1.98 14.69 3.69
CA VAL A 16 -1.86 14.34 2.26
C VAL A 16 -1.39 15.55 1.47
N GLN A 17 -0.41 15.36 0.59
CA GLN A 17 0.01 16.39 -0.36
C GLN A 17 -1.06 16.53 -1.44
N VAL A 18 -1.48 17.78 -1.71
CA VAL A 18 -2.61 18.05 -2.61
C VAL A 18 -2.25 19.12 -3.63
N VAL A 19 -2.44 18.80 -4.91
CA VAL A 19 -2.49 19.72 -6.04
C VAL A 19 -3.95 19.89 -6.46
N VAL A 20 -4.35 21.13 -6.74
CA VAL A 20 -5.72 21.44 -7.17
C VAL A 20 -5.72 21.72 -8.68
N GLU A 21 -6.52 20.98 -9.43
CA GLU A 21 -6.51 21.03 -10.89
C GLU A 21 -7.58 21.98 -11.44
N GLY A 22 -7.18 23.21 -11.78
CA GLY A 22 -8.06 24.20 -12.42
C GLY A 22 -9.38 24.43 -11.67
N ASP A 23 -10.49 24.42 -12.41
CA ASP A 23 -11.84 24.69 -11.90
C ASP A 23 -12.50 23.47 -11.21
N TRP A 24 -11.75 22.79 -10.33
CA TRP A 24 -12.20 21.55 -9.69
C TRP A 24 -13.52 21.69 -8.90
N LEU A 25 -13.80 22.88 -8.35
CA LEU A 25 -15.04 23.15 -7.61
C LEU A 25 -16.29 23.01 -8.50
N ASN A 26 -16.17 23.38 -9.78
CA ASN A 26 -17.28 23.40 -10.72
C ASN A 26 -17.20 22.26 -11.76
N ARG A 27 -16.08 21.55 -11.86
CA ARG A 27 -15.91 20.41 -12.76
C ARG A 27 -16.66 19.19 -12.23
N MET A 28 -17.79 18.83 -12.84
CA MET A 28 -18.59 17.66 -12.46
C MET A 28 -19.49 17.17 -13.61
N ARG A 29 -20.02 15.96 -13.47
CA ARG A 29 -21.03 15.39 -14.38
C ARG A 29 -22.46 15.69 -13.90
N PRO A 30 -23.46 15.73 -14.81
CA PRO A 30 -24.86 15.80 -14.41
C PRO A 30 -25.30 14.56 -13.62
N GLY A 31 -26.25 14.74 -12.70
CA GLY A 31 -26.86 13.69 -11.89
C GLY A 31 -26.63 13.89 -10.39
N ASP A 32 -27.22 13.01 -9.58
CA ASP A 32 -27.07 13.09 -8.13
C ASP A 32 -25.67 12.71 -7.66
N PHE A 33 -25.27 13.28 -6.54
CA PHE A 33 -24.03 12.96 -5.85
C PHE A 33 -24.32 13.00 -4.35
N ASN A 34 -24.22 11.86 -3.68
CA ASN A 34 -24.45 11.71 -2.25
C ASN A 34 -23.52 10.63 -1.72
N PRO A 35 -22.21 10.92 -1.63
CA PRO A 35 -21.22 9.90 -1.36
C PRO A 35 -21.36 9.34 0.05
N ILE A 36 -21.40 8.02 0.15
CA ILE A 36 -21.38 7.25 1.40
C ILE A 36 -20.11 6.39 1.52
N GLY A 37 -19.22 6.43 0.53
CA GLY A 37 -18.01 5.62 0.51
C GLY A 37 -16.92 6.19 -0.38
N VAL A 38 -15.80 5.47 -0.40
CA VAL A 38 -14.63 5.79 -1.20
C VAL A 38 -14.25 4.58 -2.03
N LEU A 39 -14.02 4.78 -3.32
CA LEU A 39 -13.71 3.72 -4.30
C LEU A 39 -12.30 3.91 -4.85
N TRP A 40 -11.45 2.89 -4.69
CA TRP A 40 -10.09 2.87 -5.23
C TRP A 40 -10.08 2.20 -6.60
N HIS A 41 -9.35 2.81 -7.52
CA HIS A 41 -9.11 2.35 -8.89
C HIS A 41 -7.59 2.30 -9.13
N HIS A 42 -7.19 1.59 -10.19
CA HIS A 42 -5.90 1.83 -10.83
C HIS A 42 -6.13 2.31 -12.26
N THR A 43 -5.30 3.23 -12.73
CA THR A 43 -5.52 3.92 -14.02
C THR A 43 -5.14 3.09 -15.24
N ALA A 44 -4.48 1.95 -15.02
CA ALA A 44 -3.82 1.14 -16.04
C ALA A 44 -2.67 1.87 -16.77
N SER A 45 -2.21 3.00 -16.24
CA SER A 45 -1.09 3.77 -16.78
C SER A 45 0.19 3.49 -16.00
N THR A 46 1.31 3.25 -16.70
CA THR A 46 2.61 3.07 -16.04
C THR A 46 3.16 4.43 -15.61
N SER A 47 3.23 4.65 -14.31
CA SER A 47 3.81 5.87 -13.72
C SER A 47 5.26 5.66 -13.29
N SER A 48 6.01 6.74 -13.11
CA SER A 48 7.39 6.69 -12.60
C SER A 48 7.73 7.98 -11.85
N ALA A 49 8.88 8.02 -11.18
CA ALA A 49 9.33 9.24 -10.53
C ALA A 49 9.48 10.45 -11.48
N THR A 50 9.81 10.21 -12.76
CA THR A 50 9.99 11.23 -13.80
C THR A 50 8.72 11.50 -14.61
N ASN A 51 7.72 10.64 -14.54
CA ASN A 51 6.39 10.81 -15.11
C ASN A 51 5.34 10.35 -14.09
N PRO A 52 5.07 11.15 -13.04
CA PRO A 52 4.36 10.66 -11.86
C PRO A 52 2.85 10.52 -12.06
N HIS A 53 2.25 11.28 -12.98
CA HIS A 53 0.79 11.31 -13.17
C HIS A 53 0.37 11.16 -14.65
N PRO A 54 0.77 10.06 -15.34
CA PRO A 54 0.49 9.86 -16.76
C PRO A 54 -1.00 9.89 -17.14
N ALA A 55 -1.90 9.52 -16.22
CA ALA A 55 -3.33 9.48 -16.51
C ALA A 55 -4.07 10.80 -16.20
N LEU A 56 -3.39 11.82 -15.65
CA LEU A 56 -4.04 13.04 -15.16
C LEU A 56 -4.94 13.72 -16.20
N ASN A 57 -4.45 13.89 -17.42
CA ASN A 57 -5.23 14.53 -18.49
C ASN A 57 -6.49 13.72 -18.86
N ILE A 58 -6.39 12.38 -18.85
CA ILE A 58 -7.52 11.48 -19.09
C ILE A 58 -8.50 11.54 -17.92
N CYS A 59 -8.03 11.58 -16.68
CA CYS A 59 -8.90 11.71 -15.51
C CYS A 59 -9.67 13.05 -15.49
N ILE A 60 -9.05 14.14 -15.95
CA ILE A 60 -9.70 15.45 -16.04
C ILE A 60 -10.72 15.50 -17.18
N ASN A 61 -10.31 15.15 -18.40
CA ASN A 61 -11.09 15.40 -19.62
C ASN A 61 -11.94 14.20 -20.07
N GLY A 62 -11.59 13.02 -19.60
CA GLY A 62 -12.15 11.76 -20.08
C GLY A 62 -11.49 11.25 -21.34
N ARG A 63 -12.22 10.38 -22.03
CA ARG A 63 -11.85 9.70 -23.27
C ARG A 63 -13.05 9.73 -24.24
N PRO A 64 -12.88 9.43 -25.54
CA PRO A 64 -13.94 9.56 -26.53
C PRO A 64 -15.24 8.82 -26.19
N ASP A 65 -15.14 7.67 -25.52
CA ASP A 65 -16.25 6.82 -25.08
C ASP A 65 -16.79 7.18 -23.68
N LEU A 66 -16.08 8.02 -22.91
CA LEU A 66 -16.48 8.38 -21.55
C LEU A 66 -15.98 9.78 -21.17
N ALA A 67 -16.90 10.75 -21.15
CA ALA A 67 -16.57 12.12 -20.83
C ALA A 67 -16.17 12.29 -19.36
N GLY A 68 -15.14 13.11 -19.10
CA GLY A 68 -14.65 13.41 -17.76
C GLY A 68 -15.55 14.37 -16.98
N PRO A 69 -15.27 14.58 -15.69
CA PRO A 69 -14.16 13.99 -14.93
C PRO A 69 -14.37 12.50 -14.60
N LEU A 70 -13.28 11.74 -14.56
CA LEU A 70 -13.29 10.29 -14.30
C LEU A 70 -12.93 9.93 -12.86
N CYS A 71 -12.71 10.90 -11.98
CA CYS A 71 -12.54 10.71 -10.54
C CYS A 71 -12.57 12.06 -9.82
N GLN A 72 -12.65 12.03 -8.50
CA GLN A 72 -12.55 13.23 -7.67
C GLN A 72 -11.09 13.59 -7.41
N ALA A 73 -10.20 12.60 -7.29
CA ALA A 73 -8.76 12.83 -7.31
C ALA A 73 -7.98 11.69 -7.98
N LEU A 74 -6.85 12.06 -8.58
CA LEU A 74 -5.82 11.13 -9.03
C LEU A 74 -4.65 11.12 -8.03
N VAL A 75 -4.04 9.96 -7.80
CA VAL A 75 -2.90 9.79 -6.90
C VAL A 75 -1.66 9.44 -7.71
N ASP A 76 -0.71 10.36 -7.77
CA ASP A 76 0.51 10.22 -8.58
C ASP A 76 1.50 9.19 -7.98
N TYR A 77 2.60 8.90 -8.70
CA TYR A 77 3.65 7.97 -8.27
C TYR A 77 4.22 8.27 -6.87
N HIS A 78 4.26 9.54 -6.48
CA HIS A 78 4.79 10.03 -5.19
C HIS A 78 3.72 10.12 -4.10
N GLY A 79 2.48 9.72 -4.38
CA GLY A 79 1.36 9.81 -3.43
C GLY A 79 0.73 11.19 -3.32
N VAL A 80 0.97 12.09 -4.28
CA VAL A 80 0.33 13.41 -4.35
C VAL A 80 -1.08 13.26 -4.92
N PHE A 81 -2.05 13.86 -4.24
CA PHE A 81 -3.44 13.89 -4.69
C PHE A 81 -3.68 15.09 -5.59
N HIS A 82 -3.90 14.84 -6.88
CA HIS A 82 -4.40 15.81 -7.85
C HIS A 82 -5.93 15.84 -7.78
N VAL A 83 -6.49 16.85 -7.10
CA VAL A 83 -7.93 16.99 -6.92
C VAL A 83 -8.56 17.61 -8.17
N ILE A 84 -9.47 16.87 -8.79
CA ILE A 84 -10.04 17.13 -10.10
C ILE A 84 -11.51 17.60 -10.03
N SER A 85 -12.28 17.14 -9.05
CA SER A 85 -13.72 17.44 -9.00
C SER A 85 -14.23 17.49 -7.57
N ALA A 86 -15.06 18.49 -7.28
CA ALA A 86 -15.85 18.57 -6.06
C ALA A 86 -17.23 17.90 -6.19
N GLY A 87 -17.57 17.31 -7.34
CA GLY A 87 -18.89 16.76 -7.60
C GLY A 87 -18.86 15.36 -8.19
N ARG A 88 -19.98 14.98 -8.83
CA ARG A 88 -20.16 13.69 -9.50
C ARG A 88 -19.12 13.48 -10.60
N CYS A 89 -18.54 12.28 -10.68
CA CYS A 89 -17.61 11.85 -11.72
C CYS A 89 -18.08 10.55 -12.39
N ASN A 90 -17.58 10.26 -13.58
CA ASN A 90 -17.88 9.03 -14.32
C ASN A 90 -16.81 7.96 -14.04
N HIS A 91 -16.84 7.31 -12.88
CA HIS A 91 -15.74 6.45 -12.42
C HIS A 91 -16.18 5.02 -12.03
N ALA A 92 -17.27 4.89 -11.28
CA ALA A 92 -17.75 3.62 -10.75
C ALA A 92 -18.77 2.92 -11.67
N GLY A 93 -19.60 3.70 -12.37
CA GLY A 93 -20.72 3.15 -13.14
C GLY A 93 -21.76 2.44 -12.25
N ALA A 94 -22.39 1.39 -12.78
CA ALA A 94 -23.35 0.60 -12.02
C ALA A 94 -22.65 -0.27 -10.96
N SER A 95 -23.06 -0.12 -9.71
CA SER A 95 -22.63 -0.93 -8.57
C SER A 95 -23.52 -2.16 -8.42
N GLY A 96 -22.92 -3.34 -8.26
CA GLY A 96 -23.58 -4.59 -7.83
C GLY A 96 -23.77 -4.67 -6.31
N GLY A 97 -23.29 -3.67 -5.57
CA GLY A 97 -23.28 -3.65 -4.11
C GLY A 97 -22.09 -4.41 -3.52
N SER A 98 -21.62 -3.96 -2.35
CA SER A 98 -20.52 -4.58 -1.62
C SER A 98 -20.46 -4.10 -0.16
N GLY A 99 -20.68 -5.01 0.79
CA GLY A 99 -20.88 -4.66 2.21
C GLY A 99 -21.95 -3.55 2.36
N PRO A 100 -21.71 -2.44 3.08
CA PRO A 100 -22.68 -1.34 3.18
C PRO A 100 -22.92 -0.53 1.91
N ILE A 101 -22.13 -0.69 0.85
CA ILE A 101 -22.41 0.01 -0.42
C ILE A 101 -23.55 -0.73 -1.13
N PRO A 102 -24.70 -0.10 -1.38
CA PRO A 102 -25.80 -0.76 -2.06
C PRO A 102 -25.52 -0.93 -3.56
N ALA A 103 -26.31 -1.79 -4.20
CA ALA A 103 -26.40 -1.81 -5.66
C ALA A 103 -27.05 -0.51 -6.17
N GLY A 104 -26.80 -0.14 -7.42
CA GLY A 104 -27.34 1.06 -8.05
C GLY A 104 -26.27 1.90 -8.73
N ASP A 105 -26.37 3.22 -8.62
CA ASP A 105 -25.44 4.14 -9.26
C ASP A 105 -24.22 4.43 -8.39
N GLY A 106 -23.09 3.77 -8.69
CA GLY A 106 -21.83 3.95 -7.96
C GLY A 106 -21.27 5.37 -8.06
N ASN A 107 -21.53 6.08 -9.16
CA ASN A 107 -21.07 7.47 -9.34
C ASN A 107 -21.80 8.44 -8.39
N THR A 108 -23.01 8.09 -7.96
CA THR A 108 -23.74 8.83 -6.92
C THR A 108 -23.17 8.54 -5.54
N LEU A 109 -22.81 7.27 -5.29
CA LEU A 109 -22.58 6.73 -3.96
C LEU A 109 -21.15 6.89 -3.45
N MET A 110 -20.16 7.17 -4.30
CA MET A 110 -18.76 7.07 -3.90
C MET A 110 -17.89 8.22 -4.42
N ILE A 111 -16.85 8.54 -3.65
CA ILE A 111 -15.73 9.39 -4.06
C ILE A 111 -14.65 8.47 -4.64
N GLY A 112 -14.16 8.74 -5.84
CA GLY A 112 -13.18 7.91 -6.55
C GLY A 112 -11.75 8.43 -6.47
N TRP A 113 -10.83 7.54 -6.09
CA TRP A 113 -9.39 7.69 -6.26
C TRP A 113 -8.91 6.88 -7.46
N GLU A 114 -8.30 7.57 -8.43
CA GLU A 114 -7.58 6.95 -9.53
C GLU A 114 -6.09 6.91 -9.19
N ILE A 115 -5.55 5.74 -8.85
CA ILE A 115 -4.16 5.61 -8.43
C ILE A 115 -3.29 5.24 -9.64
N ASP A 116 -2.26 6.05 -9.91
CA ASP A 116 -1.50 5.93 -11.15
C ASP A 116 -0.48 4.79 -11.09
N TYR A 117 -0.92 3.60 -11.47
CA TYR A 117 -0.08 2.42 -11.70
C TYR A 117 -0.77 1.45 -12.67
N ASN A 118 0.01 0.63 -13.39
CA ASN A 118 -0.55 -0.16 -14.49
C ASN A 118 -1.36 -1.40 -14.06
N GLY A 119 -1.16 -1.91 -12.83
CA GLY A 119 -1.90 -3.06 -12.32
C GLY A 119 -1.67 -4.39 -13.04
N VAL A 120 -0.66 -4.48 -13.90
CA VAL A 120 -0.25 -5.70 -14.65
C VAL A 120 1.18 -6.13 -14.31
N SER A 121 2.14 -5.22 -14.40
CA SER A 121 3.56 -5.46 -14.06
C SER A 121 4.10 -4.47 -13.02
N GLN A 122 3.29 -3.48 -12.67
CA GLN A 122 3.57 -2.47 -11.66
C GLN A 122 2.57 -2.62 -10.52
N GLU A 123 3.07 -2.53 -9.29
CA GLU A 123 2.29 -2.44 -8.05
C GLU A 123 2.24 -0.97 -7.59
N MET A 124 1.31 -0.62 -6.68
CA MET A 124 1.33 0.71 -6.05
C MET A 124 2.66 0.95 -5.34
N THR A 125 3.16 2.18 -5.39
CA THR A 125 4.25 2.59 -4.50
C THR A 125 3.75 2.65 -3.05
N ALA A 126 4.68 2.55 -2.10
CA ALA A 126 4.35 2.77 -0.68
C ALA A 126 3.76 4.16 -0.45
N ALA A 127 4.20 5.18 -1.21
CA ALA A 127 3.70 6.54 -1.08
C ALA A 127 2.24 6.65 -1.53
N GLN A 128 1.90 6.06 -2.69
CA GLN A 128 0.52 5.95 -3.18
C GLN A 128 -0.40 5.28 -2.16
N TYR A 129 0.02 4.13 -1.63
CA TYR A 129 -0.77 3.38 -0.66
C TYR A 129 -1.00 4.18 0.63
N ASN A 130 0.07 4.71 1.24
CA ASN A 130 -0.04 5.44 2.52
C ASN A 130 -0.89 6.71 2.39
N ALA A 131 -0.69 7.49 1.32
CA ALA A 131 -1.48 8.69 1.07
C ALA A 131 -2.96 8.34 0.86
N SER A 132 -3.24 7.25 0.14
CA SER A 132 -4.60 6.79 -0.12
C SER A 132 -5.31 6.28 1.14
N ILE A 133 -4.59 5.60 2.05
CA ILE A 133 -5.12 5.22 3.37
C ILE A 133 -5.46 6.47 4.19
N ALA A 134 -4.55 7.45 4.28
CA ALA A 134 -4.77 8.69 5.03
C ALA A 134 -5.96 9.49 4.47
N ALA A 135 -6.01 9.67 3.15
CA ALA A 135 -7.11 10.32 2.45
C ALA A 135 -8.45 9.63 2.72
N THR A 136 -8.48 8.30 2.57
CA THR A 136 -9.71 7.50 2.74
C THR A 136 -10.21 7.54 4.18
N ALA A 137 -9.33 7.38 5.17
CA ALA A 137 -9.69 7.47 6.58
C ALA A 137 -10.29 8.84 6.92
N ALA A 138 -9.68 9.93 6.45
CA ALA A 138 -10.14 11.28 6.70
C ALA A 138 -11.49 11.58 6.03
N VAL A 139 -11.66 11.15 4.78
CA VAL A 139 -12.92 11.31 4.03
C VAL A 139 -14.05 10.50 4.66
N LEU A 140 -13.82 9.24 5.01
CA LEU A 140 -14.85 8.42 5.66
C LEU A 140 -15.23 8.96 7.04
N THR A 141 -14.25 9.46 7.82
CA THR A 141 -14.51 10.17 9.08
C THR A 141 -15.40 11.40 8.83
N ARG A 142 -15.10 12.19 7.80
CA ARG A 142 -15.89 13.37 7.42
C ARG A 142 -17.33 13.01 7.01
N LEU A 143 -17.51 11.85 6.37
CA LEU A 143 -18.80 11.30 5.96
C LEU A 143 -19.57 10.60 7.10
N GLY A 144 -18.96 10.45 8.29
CA GLY A 144 -19.54 9.72 9.41
C GLY A 144 -19.66 8.22 9.15
N ARG A 145 -18.72 7.65 8.40
CA ARG A 145 -18.67 6.24 7.99
C ARG A 145 -17.41 5.56 8.50
N ASP A 146 -17.50 4.26 8.73
CA ASP A 146 -16.35 3.44 9.10
C ASP A 146 -15.58 2.94 7.86
N ALA A 147 -14.45 2.27 8.09
CA ALA A 147 -13.60 1.70 7.04
C ALA A 147 -14.32 0.66 6.16
N SER A 148 -15.45 0.10 6.61
CA SER A 148 -16.24 -0.82 5.81
C SER A 148 -16.91 -0.15 4.61
N HIS A 149 -16.80 1.18 4.44
CA HIS A 149 -17.26 1.93 3.28
C HIS A 149 -16.14 2.24 2.25
N ALA A 150 -14.91 1.76 2.48
CA ALA A 150 -13.83 1.78 1.49
C ALA A 150 -13.88 0.51 0.60
N ARG A 151 -13.89 0.69 -0.72
CA ARG A 151 -13.96 -0.41 -1.70
C ARG A 151 -12.90 -0.29 -2.78
N GLY A 152 -12.53 -1.43 -3.35
CA GLY A 152 -11.93 -1.48 -4.67
C GLY A 152 -13.01 -1.64 -5.74
N HIS A 153 -12.81 -1.06 -6.93
CA HIS A 153 -13.80 -1.12 -8.02
C HIS A 153 -14.27 -2.54 -8.36
N ARG A 154 -13.37 -3.53 -8.31
CA ARG A 154 -13.65 -4.95 -8.52
C ARG A 154 -14.64 -5.54 -7.53
N GLU A 155 -14.77 -4.97 -6.34
CA GLU A 155 -15.73 -5.44 -5.33
C GLU A 155 -17.15 -4.96 -5.60
N THR A 156 -17.32 -3.86 -6.34
CA THR A 156 -18.63 -3.27 -6.66
C THR A 156 -19.03 -3.47 -8.12
N SER A 157 -18.12 -3.91 -8.99
CA SER A 157 -18.37 -3.97 -10.43
C SER A 157 -19.41 -5.02 -10.82
N THR A 158 -20.32 -4.64 -11.72
CA THR A 158 -21.25 -5.57 -12.39
C THR A 158 -20.69 -6.17 -13.69
N THR A 159 -19.55 -5.68 -14.16
CA THR A 159 -18.95 -6.04 -15.46
C THR A 159 -17.64 -6.81 -15.34
N GLY A 160 -17.27 -7.23 -14.12
CA GLY A 160 -16.06 -8.01 -13.88
C GLY A 160 -14.77 -7.19 -13.94
N LYS A 161 -14.82 -5.89 -13.58
CA LYS A 161 -13.61 -5.06 -13.42
C LYS A 161 -12.63 -5.70 -12.43
N ILE A 162 -11.34 -5.58 -12.70
CA ILE A 162 -10.28 -6.23 -11.90
C ILE A 162 -9.53 -5.27 -10.98
N ASP A 163 -9.72 -3.96 -11.16
CA ASP A 163 -9.01 -2.92 -10.43
C ASP A 163 -9.57 -2.70 -9.01
N PRO A 164 -8.74 -2.33 -8.02
CA PRO A 164 -7.28 -2.23 -8.06
C PRO A 164 -6.59 -3.61 -7.98
N SER A 165 -5.50 -3.79 -8.72
CA SER A 165 -4.68 -5.03 -8.72
C SER A 165 -3.58 -4.97 -7.66
N PHE A 166 -2.99 -6.13 -7.34
CA PHE A 166 -1.86 -6.28 -6.38
C PHE A 166 -2.10 -5.76 -4.97
N ILE A 167 -3.36 -5.83 -4.53
CA ILE A 167 -3.78 -5.37 -3.21
C ILE A 167 -4.78 -6.34 -2.62
N ASP A 168 -4.66 -6.60 -1.31
CA ASP A 168 -5.70 -7.22 -0.52
C ASP A 168 -6.61 -6.12 0.04
N LEU A 169 -7.89 -6.13 -0.38
CA LEU A 169 -8.84 -5.09 -0.01
C LEU A 169 -9.35 -5.22 1.43
N ASN A 170 -9.25 -6.42 2.04
CA ASN A 170 -9.51 -6.59 3.46
C ASN A 170 -8.39 -5.95 4.28
N VAL A 171 -7.14 -6.12 3.86
CA VAL A 171 -5.98 -5.44 4.49
C VAL A 171 -6.11 -3.93 4.33
N MET A 172 -6.45 -3.44 3.13
CA MET A 172 -6.70 -2.02 2.90
C MET A 172 -7.75 -1.45 3.86
N ARG A 173 -8.87 -2.14 4.07
CA ARG A 173 -9.89 -1.71 5.04
C ARG A 173 -9.40 -1.75 6.49
N ALA A 174 -8.62 -2.78 6.87
CA ALA A 174 -8.03 -2.85 8.20
C ALA A 174 -7.06 -1.68 8.44
N ASP A 175 -6.30 -1.31 7.42
CA ASP A 175 -5.37 -0.18 7.43
C ASP A 175 -6.09 1.16 7.53
N VAL A 176 -7.19 1.35 6.79
CA VAL A 176 -8.08 2.53 6.94
C VAL A 176 -8.64 2.59 8.36
N ALA A 177 -9.14 1.48 8.91
CA ALA A 177 -9.70 1.44 10.27
C ALA A 177 -8.64 1.80 11.33
N ALA A 178 -7.42 1.28 11.19
CA ALA A 178 -6.30 1.62 12.05
C ALA A 178 -5.97 3.12 11.99
N ARG A 179 -5.91 3.68 10.77
CA ARG A 179 -5.66 5.11 10.57
C ARG A 179 -6.75 6.00 11.18
N MET A 180 -8.02 5.59 11.09
CA MET A 180 -9.16 6.27 11.73
C MET A 180 -9.09 6.22 13.27
N ALA A 181 -8.62 5.11 13.85
CA ALA A 181 -8.48 4.94 15.29
C ALA A 181 -7.31 5.72 15.92
N GLY A 182 -6.67 6.64 15.18
CA GLY A 182 -5.48 7.36 15.64
C GLY A 182 -4.17 6.57 15.45
N GLY A 183 -4.18 5.52 14.63
CA GLY A 183 -2.98 4.94 14.01
C GLY A 183 -2.34 5.95 13.06
N GLY A 184 -1.73 7.00 13.60
CA GLY A 184 -1.13 8.04 12.79
C GLY A 184 -0.02 7.50 11.89
N THR A 185 -0.08 7.85 10.61
CA THR A 185 1.10 7.97 9.75
C THR A 185 2.14 8.84 10.47
N ALA A 186 3.19 8.23 11.02
CA ALA A 186 4.44 8.90 11.41
C ALA A 186 5.56 7.93 11.80
N TRP A 187 5.23 6.72 12.29
CA TRP A 187 6.29 5.81 12.72
C TRP A 187 6.66 4.83 11.60
N SER A 188 7.87 4.99 11.11
CA SER A 188 8.58 3.94 10.38
C SER A 188 9.95 3.75 11.00
N SER A 189 10.42 2.51 11.00
CA SER A 189 11.77 2.17 11.42
C SER A 189 12.33 1.16 10.43
N VAL A 190 13.60 1.34 10.07
CA VAL A 190 14.37 0.39 9.27
C VAL A 190 15.42 -0.23 10.18
N VAL A 191 15.60 -1.55 10.05
CA VAL A 191 16.71 -2.29 10.63
C VAL A 191 17.41 -3.01 9.48
N ASP A 192 18.60 -2.53 9.18
CA ASP A 192 19.59 -3.16 8.31
C ASP A 192 20.45 -4.17 9.10
N ASN A 193 21.06 -5.15 8.43
CA ASN A 193 21.91 -6.15 9.08
C ASN A 193 23.19 -5.60 9.74
N THR A 194 23.54 -4.34 9.48
CA THR A 194 24.61 -3.60 10.16
C THR A 194 24.10 -2.66 11.27
N THR A 195 22.79 -2.59 11.49
CA THR A 195 22.20 -1.71 12.52
C THR A 195 22.61 -2.20 13.91
N ALA A 196 23.49 -1.44 14.56
CA ALA A 196 24.10 -1.80 15.84
C ALA A 196 23.04 -2.13 16.92
N GLY A 197 23.16 -3.33 17.51
CA GLY A 197 22.26 -3.80 18.56
C GLY A 197 20.82 -4.09 18.10
N ARG A 198 20.53 -4.00 16.80
CA ARG A 198 19.19 -4.25 16.23
C ARG A 198 19.13 -5.47 15.32
N PHE A 199 20.27 -6.00 14.90
CA PHE A 199 20.34 -7.23 14.11
C PHE A 199 21.17 -8.29 14.83
N THR A 200 20.70 -9.54 14.82
CA THR A 200 21.43 -10.70 15.40
C THR A 200 21.31 -11.90 14.47
N ALA A 201 22.41 -12.59 14.21
CA ALA A 201 22.41 -13.83 13.44
C ALA A 201 23.45 -14.80 14.01
N GLY A 202 23.23 -16.11 13.82
CA GLY A 202 24.18 -17.15 14.21
C GLY A 202 25.48 -17.13 13.38
N THR A 203 26.48 -17.89 13.81
CA THR A 203 27.81 -17.95 13.16
C THR A 203 27.79 -18.58 11.76
N SER A 204 26.70 -19.28 11.41
CA SER A 204 26.49 -19.83 10.06
C SER A 204 26.10 -18.78 9.02
N TRP A 205 25.85 -17.53 9.43
CA TRP A 205 25.53 -16.43 8.54
C TRP A 205 26.80 -15.66 8.14
N GLY A 206 27.24 -15.89 6.90
CA GLY A 206 28.33 -15.13 6.28
C GLY A 206 27.94 -13.69 5.97
N VAL A 207 28.93 -12.87 5.60
CA VAL A 207 28.74 -11.46 5.18
C VAL A 207 29.17 -11.32 3.73
N SER A 208 28.37 -10.64 2.91
CA SER A 208 28.71 -10.34 1.52
C SER A 208 28.34 -8.92 1.16
N SER A 209 29.16 -8.28 0.33
CA SER A 209 28.89 -6.99 -0.29
C SER A 209 28.82 -7.09 -1.82
N TYR A 210 28.72 -8.31 -2.36
CA TYR A 210 28.83 -8.59 -3.80
C TYR A 210 27.78 -7.85 -4.63
N SER A 211 26.51 -7.93 -4.24
CA SER A 211 25.44 -7.33 -5.02
C SER A 211 25.33 -5.82 -4.78
N GLY A 212 25.24 -5.05 -5.88
CA GLY A 212 24.92 -3.62 -5.84
C GLY A 212 23.48 -3.32 -5.43
N GLN A 213 22.62 -4.33 -5.37
CA GLN A 213 21.23 -4.19 -4.93
C GLN A 213 21.06 -4.24 -3.41
N ARG A 214 22.13 -4.46 -2.63
CA ARG A 214 22.06 -4.50 -1.16
C ARG A 214 21.54 -3.18 -0.57
N TYR A 215 20.84 -3.26 0.55
CA TYR A 215 20.64 -2.09 1.41
C TYR A 215 21.91 -1.91 2.24
N GLY A 216 22.27 -0.66 2.55
CA GLY A 216 23.46 -0.38 3.35
C GLY A 216 24.78 -0.89 2.73
N ALA A 217 25.68 -1.37 3.60
CA ALA A 217 27.07 -1.67 3.25
C ALA A 217 27.28 -3.12 2.77
N ASP A 218 26.56 -4.06 3.35
CA ASP A 218 26.68 -5.51 3.14
C ASP A 218 25.34 -6.20 3.48
N TYR A 219 25.26 -7.51 3.32
CA TYR A 219 24.13 -8.34 3.71
C TYR A 219 24.62 -9.68 4.26
N ARG A 220 23.75 -10.40 4.98
CA ARG A 220 24.01 -11.76 5.45
C ARG A 220 23.53 -12.81 4.47
N TYR A 221 24.26 -13.91 4.40
CA TYR A 221 23.87 -15.08 3.62
C TYR A 221 24.14 -16.37 4.38
N ALA A 222 23.33 -17.40 4.14
CA ALA A 222 23.55 -18.74 4.68
C ALA A 222 23.01 -19.81 3.72
N ASP A 223 23.57 -21.01 3.82
CA ASP A 223 22.99 -22.20 3.20
C ASP A 223 21.69 -22.61 3.92
N PRO A 224 20.64 -23.00 3.17
CA PRO A 224 19.42 -23.50 3.76
C PRO A 224 19.67 -24.84 4.46
N VAL A 225 18.96 -25.08 5.58
CA VAL A 225 19.03 -26.33 6.34
C VAL A 225 17.65 -26.73 6.86
N ALA A 226 17.50 -27.99 7.26
CA ALA A 226 16.30 -28.48 7.94
C ALA A 226 16.26 -28.13 9.45
N ALA A 227 16.76 -26.95 9.82
CA ALA A 227 16.81 -26.47 11.20
C ALA A 227 16.52 -24.96 11.26
N SER A 228 15.85 -24.54 12.34
CA SER A 228 15.58 -23.12 12.58
C SER A 228 16.84 -22.42 13.08
N ASP A 229 17.41 -21.54 12.27
CA ASP A 229 18.55 -20.67 12.60
C ASP A 229 18.27 -19.27 12.04
N PRO A 230 17.48 -18.46 12.77
CA PRO A 230 17.01 -17.16 12.31
C PRO A 230 18.05 -16.04 12.46
N ALA A 231 18.12 -15.18 11.43
CA ALA A 231 18.64 -13.82 11.52
C ALA A 231 17.52 -12.88 11.95
N TRP A 232 17.59 -12.35 13.18
CA TRP A 232 16.57 -11.51 13.81
C TRP A 232 16.81 -10.02 13.61
N TYR A 233 15.72 -9.31 13.35
CA TYR A 233 15.59 -7.86 13.30
C TYR A 233 14.76 -7.39 14.48
N ARG A 234 15.38 -6.57 15.33
CA ARG A 234 14.85 -6.03 16.57
C ARG A 234 14.32 -4.63 16.37
N PHE A 235 13.07 -4.40 16.75
CA PHE A 235 12.42 -3.09 16.63
C PHE A 235 11.92 -2.61 17.98
N ASN A 236 12.08 -1.32 18.25
CA ASN A 236 11.38 -0.63 19.34
C ASN A 236 10.03 -0.12 18.81
N VAL A 237 9.02 -1.00 18.86
CA VAL A 237 7.68 -0.69 18.36
C VAL A 237 6.98 0.25 19.37
N PRO A 238 6.58 1.48 18.99
CA PRO A 238 6.18 2.51 19.96
C PRO A 238 4.83 2.22 20.62
N ALA A 239 3.95 1.49 19.93
CA ALA A 239 2.63 1.11 20.43
C ALA A 239 2.17 -0.19 19.76
N ALA A 240 1.35 -0.97 20.46
CA ALA A 240 0.72 -2.13 19.84
C ALA A 240 -0.21 -1.65 18.72
N GLY A 241 -0.23 -2.35 17.59
CA GLY A 241 -1.03 -1.94 16.45
C GLY A 241 -0.65 -2.67 15.17
N ASN A 242 -1.25 -2.24 14.06
CA ASN A 242 -0.94 -2.80 12.76
C ASN A 242 0.28 -2.12 12.16
N TYR A 243 1.21 -2.94 11.66
CA TYR A 243 2.41 -2.47 10.98
C TYR A 243 2.56 -3.22 9.67
N ARG A 244 2.74 -2.48 8.58
CA ARG A 244 3.24 -3.03 7.33
C ARG A 244 4.70 -3.44 7.55
N VAL A 245 5.01 -4.68 7.22
CA VAL A 245 6.36 -5.24 7.23
C VAL A 245 6.84 -5.29 5.78
N ASP A 246 7.88 -4.52 5.47
CA ASP A 246 8.58 -4.57 4.19
C ASP A 246 9.95 -5.21 4.39
N ALA A 247 10.44 -5.97 3.41
CA ALA A 247 11.79 -6.52 3.39
C ALA A 247 12.53 -6.07 2.12
N TRP A 248 13.84 -5.96 2.24
CA TRP A 248 14.76 -5.68 1.14
C TRP A 248 15.75 -6.84 1.04
N TRP A 249 16.10 -7.23 -0.19
CA TRP A 249 17.17 -8.18 -0.47
C TRP A 249 17.79 -7.89 -1.85
N PRO A 250 19.07 -8.22 -2.07
CA PRO A 250 19.59 -8.38 -3.42
C PRO A 250 19.02 -9.64 -4.07
N ALA A 251 18.65 -9.58 -5.35
CA ALA A 251 18.16 -10.73 -6.11
C ALA A 251 19.25 -11.37 -6.97
N ASN A 252 19.24 -12.70 -7.01
CA ASN A 252 20.11 -13.51 -7.86
C ASN A 252 19.47 -14.88 -8.10
N SER A 253 19.58 -15.44 -9.31
CA SER A 253 19.00 -16.74 -9.65
C SER A 253 19.51 -17.91 -8.78
N GLY A 254 20.68 -17.77 -8.15
CA GLY A 254 21.24 -18.71 -7.17
C GLY A 254 20.75 -18.54 -5.74
N TYR A 255 19.82 -17.62 -5.47
CA TYR A 255 19.23 -17.43 -4.14
C TYR A 255 17.97 -18.26 -3.93
N ASN A 256 17.54 -18.34 -2.67
CA ASN A 256 16.47 -19.23 -2.26
C ASN A 256 15.09 -18.76 -2.73
N GLY A 257 14.38 -19.64 -3.45
CA GLY A 257 13.06 -19.35 -4.00
C GLY A 257 11.90 -19.40 -3.01
N ALA A 258 12.16 -19.81 -1.76
CA ALA A 258 11.15 -19.94 -0.71
C ALA A 258 11.76 -19.57 0.65
N THR A 259 12.34 -18.38 0.75
CA THR A 259 12.94 -17.86 1.99
C THR A 259 11.86 -17.55 3.03
N PRO A 260 11.87 -18.17 4.21
CA PRO A 260 10.90 -17.89 5.26
C PRO A 260 11.26 -16.62 6.04
N TYR A 261 10.34 -15.65 6.00
CA TYR A 261 10.30 -14.50 6.91
C TYR A 261 9.30 -14.76 8.03
N ILE A 262 9.75 -14.73 9.27
CA ILE A 262 8.93 -14.97 10.47
C ILE A 262 8.63 -13.63 11.13
N VAL A 263 7.36 -13.27 11.27
CA VAL A 263 6.89 -12.07 11.95
C VAL A 263 6.32 -12.47 13.31
N ALA A 264 6.88 -11.91 14.39
CA ALA A 264 6.40 -12.11 15.76
C ALA A 264 5.22 -11.17 16.04
N THR A 265 4.00 -11.69 15.83
CA THR A 265 2.75 -10.92 15.99
C THR A 265 2.19 -11.04 17.40
N SER A 266 1.19 -10.22 17.73
CA SER A 266 0.48 -10.26 19.02
C SER A 266 -0.24 -11.60 19.27
N SER A 267 -0.52 -12.39 18.23
CA SER A 267 -1.18 -13.70 18.33
C SER A 267 -0.25 -14.89 18.06
N GLY A 268 1.07 -14.65 18.06
CA GLY A 268 2.09 -15.67 17.76
C GLY A 268 2.79 -15.45 16.41
N ASN A 269 3.69 -16.36 16.05
CA ASN A 269 4.51 -16.19 14.86
C ASN A 269 3.74 -16.45 13.57
N ARG A 270 3.98 -15.63 12.54
CA ARG A 270 3.45 -15.80 11.19
C ARG A 270 4.61 -15.91 10.21
N THR A 271 4.59 -16.89 9.32
CA THR A 271 5.65 -17.09 8.31
C THR A 271 5.16 -16.68 6.94
N VAL A 272 5.95 -15.89 6.22
CA VAL A 272 5.77 -15.51 4.82
C VAL A 272 6.94 -16.08 4.02
N TYR A 273 6.65 -16.77 2.92
CA TYR A 273 7.69 -17.29 2.02
C TYR A 273 7.93 -16.32 0.87
N VAL A 274 9.20 -16.02 0.61
CA VAL A 274 9.64 -15.03 -0.37
C VAL A 274 10.60 -15.65 -1.37
N ASP A 275 10.38 -15.37 -2.66
CA ASP A 275 11.31 -15.72 -3.72
C ASP A 275 12.41 -14.67 -3.85
N GLN A 276 13.64 -14.98 -3.41
CA GLN A 276 14.78 -14.05 -3.49
C GLN A 276 15.51 -14.09 -4.83
N ARG A 277 15.00 -14.82 -5.83
CA ARG A 277 15.64 -14.94 -7.15
C ARG A 277 15.37 -13.75 -8.06
N ALA A 278 14.33 -12.98 -7.77
CA ALA A 278 13.88 -11.85 -8.57
C ALA A 278 13.44 -10.67 -7.69
N ASN A 279 13.17 -9.52 -8.32
CA ASN A 279 12.57 -8.34 -7.71
C ASN A 279 13.30 -7.76 -6.49
N GLY A 280 14.60 -8.04 -6.35
CA GLY A 280 15.46 -7.46 -5.31
C GLY A 280 15.90 -6.03 -5.60
N GLY A 281 16.59 -5.40 -4.66
CA GLY A 281 17.01 -3.99 -4.76
C GLY A 281 15.87 -2.99 -4.60
N GLN A 282 14.79 -3.39 -3.94
CA GLN A 282 13.62 -2.56 -3.64
C GLN A 282 12.88 -3.11 -2.41
N TRP A 283 12.10 -2.26 -1.75
CA TRP A 283 11.23 -2.68 -0.66
C TRP A 283 10.09 -3.54 -1.18
N ARG A 284 9.92 -4.73 -0.61
CA ARG A 284 8.84 -5.67 -0.92
C ARG A 284 7.98 -5.89 0.32
N THR A 285 6.68 -5.64 0.19
CA THR A 285 5.71 -5.84 1.27
C THR A 285 5.53 -7.33 1.57
N LEU A 286 5.75 -7.74 2.83
CA LEU A 286 5.44 -9.08 3.31
C LEU A 286 3.98 -9.20 3.79
N GLY A 287 3.41 -8.09 4.22
CA GLY A 287 2.03 -7.97 4.69
C GLY A 287 1.88 -6.92 5.80
N THR A 288 0.65 -6.78 6.29
CA THR A 288 0.36 -6.01 7.51
C THR A 288 0.09 -6.96 8.67
N PHE A 289 0.75 -6.71 9.80
CA PHE A 289 0.69 -7.58 10.97
C PHE A 289 0.38 -6.77 12.24
N ALA A 290 -0.44 -7.32 13.11
CA ALA A 290 -0.63 -6.79 14.46
C ALA A 290 0.63 -7.09 15.30
N LEU A 291 1.42 -6.07 15.59
CA LEU A 291 2.63 -6.19 16.41
C LEU A 291 2.39 -5.65 17.82
N PRO A 292 2.96 -6.27 18.86
CA PRO A 292 2.94 -5.71 20.20
C PRO A 292 3.96 -4.55 20.32
N ALA A 293 3.70 -3.64 21.27
CA ALA A 293 4.64 -2.58 21.62
C ALA A 293 5.94 -3.14 22.23
N GLY A 294 6.97 -2.31 22.29
CA GLY A 294 8.21 -2.56 23.02
C GLY A 294 9.37 -3.00 22.13
N ASP A 295 10.55 -3.00 22.75
CA ASP A 295 11.85 -3.29 22.13
C ASP A 295 12.17 -4.79 22.15
N ALA A 296 11.86 -5.48 21.05
CA ALA A 296 12.05 -6.92 20.92
C ALA A 296 12.26 -7.35 19.45
N ASP A 297 12.65 -8.60 19.27
CA ASP A 297 12.80 -9.21 17.94
C ASP A 297 11.40 -9.34 17.31
N ARG A 298 11.20 -8.72 16.15
CA ARG A 298 9.88 -8.65 15.49
C ARG A 298 9.84 -9.39 14.17
N VAL A 299 10.94 -9.42 13.45
CA VAL A 299 11.02 -10.08 12.15
C VAL A 299 12.29 -10.90 12.12
N ALA A 300 12.23 -12.12 11.58
CA ALA A 300 13.39 -12.95 11.30
C ALA A 300 13.39 -13.40 9.85
N VAL A 301 14.59 -13.60 9.30
CA VAL A 301 14.80 -14.45 8.14
C VAL A 301 15.36 -15.76 8.64
N SER A 302 14.67 -16.87 8.39
CA SER A 302 15.15 -18.20 8.78
C SER A 302 15.79 -18.90 7.58
N ARG A 303 16.84 -19.66 7.83
CA ARG A 303 17.40 -20.58 6.82
C ARG A 303 16.73 -21.95 6.82
N TRP A 304 15.59 -22.09 7.52
CA TRP A 304 14.78 -23.31 7.50
C TRP A 304 13.96 -23.42 6.20
N SER A 305 14.61 -23.87 5.13
CA SER A 305 13.98 -24.05 3.82
C SER A 305 14.45 -25.35 3.17
N SER A 306 13.56 -26.00 2.42
CA SER A 306 13.88 -27.14 1.56
C SER A 306 14.26 -26.73 0.14
N ALA A 307 14.04 -25.46 -0.23
CA ALA A 307 14.45 -24.94 -1.52
C ALA A 307 15.97 -24.76 -1.57
N ALA A 308 16.55 -24.97 -2.75
CA ALA A 308 17.97 -24.73 -2.98
C ALA A 308 18.29 -23.23 -3.07
N GLY A 309 19.58 -22.89 -3.00
CA GLY A 309 20.08 -21.53 -3.13
C GLY A 309 20.21 -20.82 -1.78
N LEU A 310 21.11 -19.83 -1.75
CA LEU A 310 21.44 -19.08 -0.53
C LEU A 310 20.23 -18.31 -0.01
N VAL A 311 20.05 -18.31 1.30
CA VAL A 311 19.09 -17.46 2.01
C VAL A 311 19.77 -16.15 2.36
N ILE A 312 19.14 -15.04 2.02
CA ILE A 312 19.69 -13.69 2.19
C ILE A 312 18.91 -12.91 3.26
N ALA A 313 19.63 -12.26 4.17
CA ALA A 313 19.08 -11.36 5.18
C ALA A 313 19.81 -10.01 5.09
N ASP A 314 19.09 -8.97 4.70
CA ASP A 314 19.63 -7.63 4.43
C ASP A 314 18.91 -6.58 5.31
N ALA A 315 17.74 -6.07 4.90
CA ALA A 315 17.02 -5.07 5.69
C ALA A 315 15.51 -5.31 5.80
N VAL A 316 14.94 -4.90 6.92
CA VAL A 316 13.50 -4.92 7.19
C VAL A 316 13.03 -3.53 7.59
N ARG A 317 11.85 -3.14 7.14
CA ARG A 317 11.17 -1.90 7.53
C ARG A 317 9.82 -2.21 8.13
N LEU A 318 9.54 -1.59 9.28
CA LEU A 318 8.19 -1.51 9.83
C LEU A 318 7.62 -0.12 9.54
N THR A 319 6.35 -0.07 9.16
CA THR A 319 5.60 1.18 9.03
C THR A 319 4.27 1.02 9.76
N ARG A 320 3.99 1.90 10.72
CA ARG A 320 2.68 1.91 11.39
C ARG A 320 1.61 2.26 10.38
N VAL A 321 0.50 1.53 10.42
CA VAL A 321 -0.67 1.76 9.57
C VAL A 321 -1.85 2.27 10.37
#